data_AF-A0A238VX78-F1
#
_entry.id   AF-A0A238VX78-F1
#
_cell.length_a   1.000
_cell.length_b   1.000
_cell.length_c   1.000
_cell.angle_alpha   90.00
_cell.angle_beta   90.00
_cell.angle_gamma   90.00
#
_symmetry.space_group_name_H-M   'P 1'
#
loop_
_entity.id
_entity.type
_entity.pdbx_description
1 polymer ?
#
loop_
_entity_poly.entity_id
_entity_poly.type
_entity_poly.pdbx_seq_one_letter_code
_entity_poly.pdbx_strand_id
1 'polypeptide(L)' 'MPTEVTTELGPVERALGIAYLSDVDLEDGPLPAGAAVVLVDEGGHRHPGVVAAVEPGHYGRHYRVRFTV' A
#
# COMPACT_ATOMS: atom_id res chain seq x y z
N MET A 1 7.62 13.66 0.29
CA MET A 1 6.22 13.51 0.77
C MET A 1 5.85 12.04 0.62
N PRO A 2 5.03 11.43 1.50
CA PRO A 2 4.66 10.03 1.35
C PRO A 2 3.85 9.83 0.07
N THR A 3 4.05 8.70 -0.61
CA THR A 3 3.30 8.35 -1.81
C THR A 3 1.87 7.98 -1.43
N GLU A 4 0.89 8.60 -2.09
CA GLU A 4 -0.53 8.28 -1.89
C GLU A 4 -0.96 7.21 -2.89
N VAL A 5 -1.65 6.19 -2.40
CA VAL A 5 -2.17 5.10 -3.23
C VAL A 5 -3.65 4.90 -2.93
N THR A 6 -4.49 5.09 -3.93
CA THR A 6 -5.92 4.77 -3.81
C THR A 6 -6.11 3.26 -3.96
N THR A 7 -6.81 2.65 -3.02
CA THR A 7 -7.02 1.19 -3.02
C THR A 7 -8.29 0.82 -2.27
N GLU A 8 -8.90 -0.33 -2.59
CA GLU A 8 -10.01 -0.87 -1.81
C GLU A 8 -9.46 -1.52 -0.54
N LEU A 9 -9.98 -1.11 0.63
CA LEU A 9 -9.62 -1.70 1.92
C LEU A 9 -10.83 -2.38 2.55
N GLY A 10 -10.82 -3.71 2.55
CA GLY A 10 -11.84 -4.53 3.17
C GLY A 10 -11.75 -4.57 4.70
N PRO A 11 -12.74 -5.20 5.36
CA PRO A 11 -12.75 -5.36 6.82
C PRO A 11 -11.54 -6.14 7.35
N VAL A 12 -11.02 -7.09 6.58
CA VAL A 12 -9.90 -7.94 6.98
C VAL A 12 -8.60 -7.16 7.00
N GLU A 13 -8.32 -6.38 5.94
CA GLU A 13 -7.14 -5.53 5.83
C GLU A 13 -7.08 -4.53 6.98
N ARG A 14 -8.22 -3.89 7.27
CA ARG A 14 -8.37 -2.96 8.39
C ARG A 14 -8.16 -3.62 9.74
N ALA A 15 -8.73 -4.81 9.96
CA ALA A 15 -8.59 -5.53 11.23
C ALA A 15 -7.15 -6.04 11.46
N LEU A 16 -6.45 -6.44 10.40
CA LEU A 16 -5.07 -6.90 10.46
C LEU A 16 -4.05 -5.76 10.44
N GLY A 17 -4.45 -4.55 10.04
CA GLY A 17 -3.54 -3.42 9.82
C GLY A 17 -2.54 -3.69 8.69
N ILE A 18 -2.94 -4.46 7.69
CA ILE A 18 -2.10 -4.87 6.56
C ILE A 18 -2.91 -4.79 5.27
N ALA A 19 -2.31 -4.23 4.21
CA ALA A 19 -2.87 -4.25 2.87
C ALA A 19 -1.86 -4.86 1.89
N TYR A 20 -2.39 -5.51 0.85
CA TYR A 20 -1.62 -6.04 -0.26
C TYR A 20 -1.97 -5.24 -1.51
N LEU A 21 -0.97 -4.61 -2.11
CA LEU A 21 -1.14 -3.82 -3.32
C LEU A 21 -0.49 -4.55 -4.48
N SER A 22 -1.19 -4.64 -5.59
CA SER A 22 -0.69 -5.13 -6.87
C SER A 22 -0.96 -4.08 -7.94
N ASP A 23 -0.13 -4.05 -8.98
CA ASP A 23 -0.33 -3.22 -10.17
C ASP A 23 -0.55 -1.73 -9.87
N VAL A 24 0.15 -1.23 -8.84
CA VAL A 24 0.09 0.18 -8.45
C VAL A 24 0.88 1.00 -9.46
N ASP A 25 0.21 1.94 -10.11
CA ASP A 25 0.88 2.92 -10.96
C ASP A 25 1.53 3.98 -10.06
N LEU A 26 2.87 4.02 -10.09
CA LEU A 26 3.69 4.87 -9.23
C LEU A 26 4.47 5.81 -10.14
N GLU A 27 4.17 7.11 -10.06
CA GLU A 27 4.77 8.14 -10.91
C GLU A 27 6.32 8.17 -10.83
N ASP A 28 6.87 7.90 -9.65
CA ASP A 28 8.32 7.94 -9.37
C ASP A 28 8.99 6.55 -9.45
N GLY A 29 8.30 5.55 -9.99
CA GLY A 29 8.78 4.16 -10.05
C GLY A 29 8.53 3.37 -8.76
N PRO A 30 9.07 2.14 -8.66
CA PRO A 30 8.63 1.20 -7.65
C PRO A 30 9.08 1.59 -6.23
N LEU A 31 8.15 1.48 -5.27
CA LEU A 31 8.45 1.76 -3.87
C LEU A 31 9.42 0.73 -3.26
N PRO A 32 10.49 1.14 -2.56
CA PRO A 32 11.32 0.22 -1.80
C PRO A 32 10.63 -0.23 -0.50
N ALA A 33 11.08 -1.36 0.06
CA ALA A 33 10.73 -1.71 1.43
C ALA A 33 11.21 -0.60 2.39
N GLY A 34 10.39 -0.26 3.38
CA GLY A 34 10.60 0.87 4.29
C GLY A 34 10.04 2.20 3.79
N ALA A 35 9.57 2.29 2.55
CA ALA A 35 8.94 3.51 2.05
C ALA A 35 7.64 3.83 2.80
N ALA A 36 7.47 5.10 3.13
CA ALA A 36 6.23 5.61 3.71
C ALA A 36 5.17 5.81 2.62
N VAL A 37 3.97 5.33 2.89
CA VAL A 37 2.82 5.42 1.99
C VAL A 37 1.57 5.85 2.76
N VAL A 38 0.62 6.44 2.05
CA VAL A 38 -0.73 6.69 2.58
C VAL A 38 -1.71 5.98 1.67
N LEU A 39 -2.43 5.00 2.22
CA LEU A 39 -3.51 4.35 1.49
C LEU A 39 -4.78 5.16 1.65
N VAL A 40 -5.42 5.50 0.54
CA VAL A 40 -6.70 6.21 0.52
C VAL A 40 -7.76 5.22 0.09
N ASP A 41 -8.69 4.90 0.98
CA ASP A 41 -9.80 4.02 0.62
C ASP A 41 -10.90 4.74 -0.17
N GLU A 42 -11.86 4.00 -0.71
CA GLU A 42 -12.96 4.56 -1.52
C GLU A 42 -13.85 5.55 -0.74
N GLY A 43 -13.86 5.48 0.59
CA GLY A 43 -14.53 6.45 1.45
C GLY A 43 -13.71 7.74 1.67
N GLY A 44 -12.51 7.82 1.12
CA GLY A 44 -11.56 8.91 1.32
C GLY A 44 -10.81 8.83 2.66
N HIS A 45 -10.94 7.72 3.41
CA HIS A 45 -10.19 7.57 4.65
C HIS A 45 -8.72 7.27 4.34
N ARG A 46 -7.84 7.91 5.11
CA ARG A 46 -6.40 7.85 4.91
C ARG A 46 -5.79 6.94 5.97
N HIS A 47 -5.03 5.95 5.51
CA HIS A 47 -4.37 4.94 6.33
C HIS A 47 -2.86 5.03 6.11
N PRO A 48 -2.14 5.78 6.98
CA PRO A 48 -0.68 5.82 6.96
C PRO A 48 -0.07 4.42 7.13
N GLY A 49 0.94 4.11 6.33
CA GLY A 49 1.61 2.83 6.38
C GLY A 49 3.04 2.85 5.86
N VAL A 50 3.70 1.70 5.97
CA VAL A 50 5.06 1.47 5.48
C VAL A 50 5.07 0.20 4.64
N VAL A 51 5.77 0.22 3.51
CA VAL A 51 6.02 -0.96 2.69
C VAL A 51 6.87 -1.96 3.48
N ALA A 52 6.26 -3.03 3.97
CA ALA A 52 6.92 -4.04 4.78
C ALA A 52 7.64 -5.10 3.94
N ALA A 53 7.16 -5.37 2.72
CA ALA A 53 7.80 -6.28 1.77
C ALA A 53 7.44 -5.92 0.33
N VAL A 54 8.33 -6.26 -0.60
CA VAL A 54 8.12 -6.14 -2.04
C VAL A 54 8.44 -7.48 -2.68
N GLU A 55 7.46 -8.07 -3.36
CA GLU A 55 7.56 -9.38 -3.99
C GLU A 55 7.41 -9.23 -5.52
N PRO A 56 8.23 -9.92 -6.33
CA PRO A 56 8.04 -9.95 -7.77
C PRO A 56 6.78 -10.76 -8.12
N GLY A 57 5.90 -10.19 -8.93
CA GLY A 57 4.73 -10.84 -9.52
C GLY A 57 4.90 -11.07 -11.02
N HIS A 58 4.00 -11.84 -11.61
CA HIS A 58 4.03 -12.14 -13.05
C HIS A 58 3.76 -10.88 -13.91
N TYR A 59 2.93 -9.96 -13.43
CA TYR A 59 2.52 -8.74 -14.15
C TYR A 59 3.02 -7.44 -13.50
N GLY A 60 3.78 -7.52 -12.41
CA GLY A 60 4.17 -6.34 -11.66
C GLY A 60 4.83 -6.70 -10.34
N ARG A 61 4.85 -5.77 -9.39
CA ARG A 61 5.32 -6.01 -8.03
C ARG A 61 4.13 -6.05 -7.08
N HIS A 62 4.22 -6.92 -6.09
CA HIS A 62 3.28 -6.97 -4.98
C HIS A 62 3.90 -6.29 -3.77
N TYR A 63 3.17 -5.37 -3.16
CA TYR A 63 3.60 -4.63 -1.98
C TYR A 63 2.76 -5.07 -0.80
N ARG A 64 3.42 -5.53 0.26
CA ARG A 64 2.78 -5.69 1.56
C ARG A 64 2.98 -4.41 2.34
N VAL A 65 1.91 -3.69 2.64
CA VAL A 65 1.92 -2.46 3.44
C VAL A 65 1.40 -2.77 4.83
N ARG A 66 2.12 -2.30 5.86
CA ARG A 66 1.68 -2.38 7.25
C ARG A 66 1.28 -0.99 7.73
N PHE A 67 0.11 -0.88 8.34
CA PHE A 67 -0.40 0.41 8.84
C PHE A 67 0.38 0.82 10.07
N THR A 68 0.54 2.13 10.26
CA THR A 68 1.32 2.70 11.36
C THR A 68 0.46 3.39 12.42
N VAL A 69 -0.87 3.40 12.24
CA VAL A 69 -1.86 3.96 13.18
C VAL A 69 -3.04 3.00 13.35
#